data_AF-A0A1C5YFF2-F1
#
_entry.id   AF-A0A1C5YFF2-F1
#
_cell.length_a   1.000
_cell.length_b   1.000
_cell.length_c   1.000
_cell.angle_alpha   90.00
_cell.angle_beta   90.00
_cell.angle_gamma   90.00
#
_symmetry.space_group_name_H-M   'P 1'
#
loop_
_entity.id
_entity.type
_entity.pdbx_description
1 polymer ?
#
loop_
_entity_poly.entity_id
_entity_poly.type
_entity_poly.pdbx_seq_one_letter_code
_entity_poly.pdbx_strand_id
1 'polypeptide(L)'
;MKKMKFGNFNDGVLSFGKYSEKYNDIGHLLDEKEFIQDGKLFFSYKAIREQDRLKFDDTGYKVELKINTPYMNFIKSDHVVLINDHMYSIKYIEPDYSKKNLYIFLSNYEDEMDTYISIYKENRVSPIENPTLTLFNCAWCKVENLLDKSTREKTFNDISKIIVQKKITLKYIKELDSSISKDISSKYKIYINGIKYKIISSQNINNENKLIQLEIEKES
;
A
#
# COMPACT_ATOMS: atom_id res chain seq x y z
N MET A 1 -24.60 -35.15 28.97
CA MET A 1 -23.51 -34.38 28.33
C MET A 1 -23.95 -33.99 26.92
N LYS A 2 -24.16 -32.70 26.62
CA LYS A 2 -24.43 -32.26 25.23
C LYS A 2 -23.17 -32.52 24.40
N LYS A 3 -23.22 -33.45 23.44
CA LYS A 3 -22.13 -33.64 22.47
C LYS A 3 -21.95 -32.33 21.71
N MET A 4 -20.84 -31.64 21.96
CA MET A 4 -20.47 -30.44 21.21
C MET A 4 -20.07 -30.91 19.80
N LYS A 5 -20.94 -30.72 18.82
CA LYS A 5 -20.56 -30.86 17.41
C LYS A 5 -19.64 -29.69 17.10
N PHE A 6 -18.33 -29.95 17.00
CA PHE A 6 -17.42 -29.02 16.36
C PHE A 6 -17.83 -28.91 14.89
N GLY A 7 -17.82 -27.69 14.33
CA GLY A 7 -17.89 -27.56 12.88
C GLY A 7 -16.73 -28.33 12.26
N ASN A 8 -16.96 -28.99 11.13
CA ASN A 8 -15.84 -29.55 10.37
C ASN A 8 -15.09 -28.38 9.71
N PHE A 9 -13.81 -28.22 10.06
CA PHE A 9 -12.87 -27.23 9.50
C PHE A 9 -11.81 -27.98 8.70
N ASN A 10 -12.24 -28.61 7.61
CA ASN A 10 -11.48 -29.64 6.91
C ASN A 10 -11.05 -29.24 5.49
N ASP A 11 -11.31 -27.99 5.08
CA ASP A 11 -10.97 -27.56 3.72
C ASP A 11 -9.52 -27.05 3.63
N GLY A 12 -8.91 -26.68 4.76
CA GLY A 12 -7.49 -26.35 4.80
C GLY A 12 -7.05 -25.62 6.06
N VAL A 13 -5.79 -25.16 6.00
CA VAL A 13 -5.18 -24.29 7.00
C VAL A 13 -4.90 -22.95 6.34
N LEU A 14 -5.39 -21.87 6.94
CA LEU A 14 -5.00 -20.52 6.57
C LEU A 14 -3.90 -20.02 7.52
N SER A 15 -3.08 -19.11 7.02
CA SER A 15 -2.20 -18.30 7.84
C SER A 15 -2.73 -16.86 7.88
N PHE A 16 -2.57 -16.17 8.99
CA PHE A 16 -2.94 -14.75 9.09
C PHE A 16 -1.82 -13.96 9.76
N GLY A 17 -1.72 -12.67 9.42
CA GLY A 17 -0.68 -11.80 9.94
C GLY A 17 -0.63 -10.48 9.19
N LYS A 18 0.57 -9.93 9.00
CA LYS A 18 0.76 -8.64 8.35
C LYS A 18 1.62 -8.78 7.10
N TYR A 19 1.24 -8.08 6.05
CA TYR A 19 2.13 -7.85 4.91
C TYR A 19 2.88 -6.54 5.17
N SER A 20 4.21 -6.59 5.20
CA SER A 20 5.03 -5.49 5.73
C SER A 20 6.31 -5.30 4.94
N GLU A 21 6.84 -4.08 5.04
CA GLU A 21 8.10 -3.68 4.44
C GLU A 21 9.27 -4.50 5.01
N LYS A 22 10.13 -4.99 4.13
CA LYS A 22 11.33 -5.74 4.51
C LYS A 22 12.53 -4.81 4.58
N TYR A 23 13.36 -5.04 5.59
CA TYR A 23 14.60 -4.30 5.79
C TYR A 23 15.78 -5.28 5.83
N ASN A 24 16.94 -4.85 5.38
CA ASN A 24 18.17 -5.62 5.57
C ASN A 24 18.71 -5.49 6.99
N ASP A 25 19.78 -6.23 7.30
CA ASP A 25 20.40 -6.26 8.63
C ASP A 25 20.94 -4.90 9.11
N ILE A 26 21.14 -3.96 8.19
CA ILE A 26 21.66 -2.61 8.45
C ILE A 26 20.49 -1.60 8.53
N GLY A 27 19.24 -2.06 8.37
CA GLY A 27 18.03 -1.24 8.48
C GLY A 27 17.65 -0.49 7.20
N HIS A 28 18.23 -0.81 6.04
CA HIS A 28 17.81 -0.23 4.76
C HIS A 28 16.59 -0.96 4.20
N LEU A 29 15.62 -0.18 3.70
CA LEU A 29 14.41 -0.69 3.06
C LEU A 29 14.73 -1.39 1.74
N LEU A 30 14.23 -2.63 1.60
CA LEU A 30 14.37 -3.44 0.39
C LEU A 30 13.20 -3.23 -0.58
N ASP A 31 13.42 -3.56 -1.85
CA ASP A 31 12.42 -3.57 -2.93
C ASP A 31 11.53 -4.83 -2.90
N GLU A 32 11.44 -5.46 -1.73
CA GLU A 32 10.58 -6.59 -1.42
C GLU A 32 9.80 -6.34 -0.12
N LYS A 33 8.62 -6.95 -0.03
CA LYS A 33 7.81 -7.01 1.17
C LYS A 33 7.69 -8.46 1.61
N GLU A 34 7.37 -8.66 2.88
CA GLU A 34 7.22 -9.98 3.45
C GLU A 34 5.90 -10.13 4.21
N PHE A 35 5.40 -11.37 4.23
CA PHE A 35 4.28 -11.73 5.07
C PHE A 35 4.80 -12.23 6.42
N ILE A 36 4.55 -11.44 7.46
CA ILE A 36 4.86 -11.75 8.85
C ILE A 36 3.66 -12.49 9.44
N GLN A 37 3.81 -13.78 9.65
CA GLN A 37 2.73 -14.64 10.15
C GLN A 37 2.54 -14.48 11.67
N ASP A 38 1.34 -14.12 12.08
CA ASP A 38 0.93 -14.06 13.49
C ASP A 38 0.33 -15.40 13.96
N GLY A 39 -0.34 -16.14 13.07
CA GLY A 39 -0.95 -17.41 13.44
C GLY A 39 -1.53 -18.20 12.28
N LYS A 40 -2.13 -19.34 12.61
CA LYS A 40 -2.79 -20.26 11.67
C LYS A 40 -4.14 -20.71 12.21
N LEU A 41 -5.09 -20.95 11.32
CA LEU A 41 -6.41 -21.50 11.65
C LEU A 41 -6.81 -22.58 10.66
N PHE A 42 -7.46 -23.62 11.15
CA PHE A 42 -8.24 -24.51 10.29
C PHE A 42 -9.51 -23.78 9.84
N PHE A 43 -9.92 -24.00 8.60
CA PHE A 43 -11.13 -23.37 8.07
C PHE A 43 -11.97 -24.31 7.21
N SER A 44 -13.22 -23.91 6.98
CA SER A 44 -14.04 -24.43 5.89
C SER A 44 -14.61 -23.30 5.03
N TYR A 45 -14.68 -23.51 3.71
CA TYR A 45 -15.35 -22.61 2.80
C TYR A 45 -16.86 -22.60 3.06
N LYS A 46 -17.49 -21.45 2.80
CA LYS A 46 -18.93 -21.27 2.85
C LYS A 46 -19.39 -20.52 1.61
N ALA A 47 -20.59 -20.86 1.15
CA ALA A 47 -21.25 -20.09 0.11
C ALA A 47 -21.57 -18.68 0.62
N ILE A 48 -21.34 -17.68 -0.24
CA ILE A 48 -21.79 -16.30 -0.03
C ILE A 48 -23.27 -16.23 -0.44
N ARG A 49 -24.15 -16.02 0.53
CA ARG A 49 -25.60 -15.95 0.30
C ARG A 49 -25.99 -14.55 -0.19
N GLU A 50 -27.18 -14.42 -0.75
CA GLU A 50 -27.72 -13.11 -1.18
C GLU A 50 -27.74 -12.10 -0.02
N GLN A 51 -28.23 -12.49 1.15
CA GLN A 51 -28.18 -11.67 2.38
C GLN A 51 -26.76 -11.26 2.79
N ASP A 52 -25.74 -12.03 2.43
CA ASP A 52 -24.35 -11.67 2.71
C ASP A 52 -23.89 -10.60 1.72
N ARG A 53 -24.30 -10.68 0.44
CA ARG A 53 -23.97 -9.69 -0.60
C ARG A 53 -24.56 -8.32 -0.27
N LEU A 54 -25.83 -8.29 0.17
CA LEU A 54 -26.52 -7.07 0.59
C LEU A 54 -25.76 -6.26 1.67
N LYS A 55 -24.90 -6.89 2.47
CA LYS A 55 -24.06 -6.19 3.47
C LYS A 55 -22.95 -5.33 2.84
N PHE A 56 -22.58 -5.63 1.59
CA PHE A 56 -21.41 -5.05 0.93
C PHE A 56 -21.77 -4.20 -0.29
N ASP A 57 -23.01 -4.23 -0.76
CA ASP A 57 -23.46 -3.53 -1.97
C ASP A 57 -23.09 -2.03 -1.97
N ASP A 58 -23.22 -1.35 -0.83
CA ASP A 58 -22.90 0.09 -0.70
C ASP A 58 -21.45 0.37 -0.27
N THR A 59 -20.64 -0.66 -0.04
CA THR A 59 -19.26 -0.50 0.49
C THR A 59 -18.20 -0.42 -0.60
N GLY A 60 -18.55 -0.80 -1.84
CA GLY A 60 -17.59 -1.00 -2.93
C GLY A 60 -16.68 -2.22 -2.77
N TYR A 61 -16.83 -3.00 -1.68
CA TYR A 61 -16.03 -4.19 -1.47
C TYR A 61 -16.50 -5.37 -2.32
N LYS A 62 -15.58 -5.93 -3.10
CA LYS A 62 -15.79 -7.18 -3.82
C LYS A 62 -15.35 -8.37 -2.96
N VAL A 63 -16.31 -9.00 -2.28
CA VAL A 63 -16.05 -10.20 -1.48
C VAL A 63 -15.89 -11.41 -2.42
N GLU A 64 -14.73 -12.07 -2.32
CA GLU A 64 -14.35 -13.23 -3.12
C GLU A 64 -14.62 -14.53 -2.37
N LEU A 65 -14.33 -14.57 -1.06
CA LEU A 65 -14.48 -15.78 -0.25
C LEU A 65 -15.22 -15.47 1.06
N LYS A 66 -16.00 -16.47 1.50
CA LYS A 66 -16.49 -16.56 2.88
C LYS A 66 -15.94 -17.85 3.48
N ILE A 67 -15.22 -17.71 4.58
CA ILE A 67 -14.67 -18.85 5.32
C ILE A 67 -15.28 -18.93 6.72
N ASN A 68 -15.25 -20.11 7.30
CA ASN A 68 -15.69 -20.40 8.66
C ASN A 68 -14.53 -20.99 9.45
N THR A 69 -14.27 -20.47 10.65
CA THR A 69 -13.18 -20.90 11.53
C THR A 69 -13.69 -21.09 12.96
N PRO A 70 -12.98 -21.82 13.84
CA PRO A 70 -13.27 -21.78 15.27
C PRO A 70 -13.19 -20.34 15.80
N TYR A 71 -14.04 -19.99 16.76
CA TYR A 71 -14.00 -18.66 17.35
C TYR A 71 -12.68 -18.44 18.11
N MET A 72 -11.90 -17.46 17.65
CA MET A 72 -10.62 -17.02 18.22
C MET A 72 -10.54 -15.49 18.13
N ASN A 73 -10.11 -14.82 19.19
CA ASN A 73 -10.01 -13.35 19.24
C ASN A 73 -8.67 -12.80 18.71
N PHE A 74 -7.82 -13.66 18.13
CA PHE A 74 -6.49 -13.27 17.64
C PHE A 74 -6.51 -12.69 16.22
N ILE A 75 -7.46 -13.11 15.38
CA ILE A 75 -7.60 -12.60 14.01
C ILE A 75 -8.40 -11.30 14.03
N LYS A 76 -7.86 -10.26 13.39
CA LYS A 76 -8.41 -8.91 13.36
C LYS A 76 -8.62 -8.44 11.93
N SER A 77 -9.43 -7.40 11.74
CA SER A 77 -9.76 -6.88 10.41
C SER A 77 -8.58 -6.27 9.65
N ASP A 78 -7.52 -5.85 10.35
CA ASP A 78 -6.29 -5.32 9.77
C ASP A 78 -5.28 -6.40 9.37
N HIS A 79 -5.57 -7.68 9.65
CA HIS A 79 -4.73 -8.78 9.21
C HIS A 79 -4.96 -9.12 7.72
N VAL A 80 -3.90 -9.63 7.09
CA VAL A 80 -3.91 -10.28 5.79
C VAL A 80 -4.02 -11.79 6.01
N VAL A 81 -4.83 -12.45 5.19
CA VAL A 81 -5.04 -13.90 5.22
C VAL A 81 -4.36 -14.54 4.02
N LEU A 82 -3.54 -15.56 4.25
CA LEU A 82 -2.87 -16.36 3.23
C LEU A 82 -3.49 -17.76 3.17
N ILE A 83 -4.03 -18.12 2.00
CA ILE A 83 -4.59 -19.45 1.71
C ILE A 83 -4.03 -19.91 0.36
N ASN A 84 -3.32 -21.03 0.32
CA ASN A 84 -2.73 -21.60 -0.90
C ASN A 84 -1.96 -20.55 -1.73
N ASP A 85 -1.07 -19.80 -1.07
CA ASP A 85 -0.25 -18.73 -1.66
C ASP A 85 -1.02 -17.51 -2.20
N HIS A 86 -2.33 -17.44 -2.00
CA HIS A 86 -3.15 -16.27 -2.30
C HIS A 86 -3.40 -15.42 -1.05
N MET A 87 -3.13 -14.12 -1.16
CA MET A 87 -3.36 -13.15 -0.10
C MET A 87 -4.74 -12.49 -0.22
N TYR A 88 -5.40 -12.33 0.92
CA TYR A 88 -6.72 -11.74 1.04
C TYR A 88 -6.78 -10.68 2.15
N SER A 89 -7.50 -9.60 1.89
CA SER A 89 -7.88 -8.63 2.92
C SER A 89 -9.15 -9.10 3.64
N ILE A 90 -9.20 -8.93 4.96
CA ILE A 90 -10.41 -9.16 5.74
C ILE A 90 -11.33 -7.94 5.63
N LYS A 91 -12.53 -8.14 5.10
CA LYS A 91 -13.55 -7.08 5.00
C LYS A 91 -14.53 -7.10 6.15
N TYR A 92 -14.83 -8.28 6.68
CA TYR A 92 -15.73 -8.42 7.81
C TYR A 92 -15.47 -9.70 8.57
N ILE A 93 -15.64 -9.63 9.89
CA ILE A 93 -15.56 -10.77 10.81
C ILE A 93 -16.87 -10.80 11.61
N GLU A 94 -17.61 -11.90 11.52
CA GLU A 94 -18.83 -12.09 12.30
C GLU A 94 -18.77 -13.38 13.12
N PRO A 95 -18.97 -13.32 14.45
CA PRO A 95 -19.22 -14.53 15.22
C PRO A 95 -20.59 -15.11 14.91
N ASP A 96 -20.68 -16.43 14.97
CA ASP A 96 -21.98 -17.08 15.01
C ASP A 96 -22.71 -16.77 16.34
N TYR A 97 -24.03 -16.97 16.37
CA TYR A 97 -24.84 -16.72 17.57
C TYR A 97 -24.33 -17.44 18.83
N SER A 98 -23.68 -18.59 18.65
CA SER A 98 -23.15 -19.39 19.75
C SER A 98 -21.73 -19.03 20.18
N LYS A 99 -21.07 -18.09 19.49
CA LYS A 99 -19.65 -17.72 19.61
C LYS A 99 -18.71 -18.92 19.62
N LYS A 100 -19.05 -19.95 18.85
CA LYS A 100 -18.20 -21.12 18.61
C LYS A 100 -17.45 -21.03 17.29
N ASN A 101 -18.01 -20.27 16.35
CA ASN A 101 -17.44 -20.11 15.02
C ASN A 101 -17.32 -18.62 14.66
N LEU A 102 -16.39 -18.31 13.76
CA LEU A 102 -16.24 -17.03 13.10
C LEU A 102 -16.41 -17.22 11.60
N TYR A 103 -17.30 -16.45 11.00
CA TYR A 103 -17.33 -16.25 9.57
C TYR A 103 -16.48 -15.04 9.21
N ILE A 104 -15.61 -15.21 8.23
CA ILE A 104 -14.69 -14.17 7.77
C ILE A 104 -14.93 -13.97 6.28
N PHE A 105 -15.17 -12.73 5.89
CA PHE A 105 -15.39 -12.32 4.51
C PHE A 105 -14.11 -11.70 3.99
N LEU A 106 -13.64 -12.24 2.87
CA LEU A 106 -12.34 -11.96 2.29
C LEU A 106 -12.52 -11.39 0.90
N SER A 107 -11.75 -10.34 0.58
CA SER A 107 -11.51 -9.89 -0.80
C SER A 107 -10.08 -10.20 -1.18
N ASN A 108 -9.76 -10.12 -2.47
CA ASN A 108 -8.36 -10.07 -2.89
C ASN A 108 -7.61 -8.98 -2.11
N TYR A 109 -6.38 -9.29 -1.72
CA TYR A 109 -5.52 -8.32 -1.07
C TYR A 109 -5.02 -7.30 -2.10
N GLU A 110 -5.19 -6.03 -1.78
CA GLU A 110 -4.64 -4.91 -2.54
C GLU A 110 -3.71 -4.14 -1.60
N ASP A 111 -2.42 -4.10 -1.95
CA ASP A 111 -1.44 -3.30 -1.24
C ASP A 111 -1.53 -1.86 -1.74
N GLU A 112 -1.98 -0.92 -0.91
CA GLU A 112 -2.09 0.47 -1.34
C GLU A 112 -0.73 1.12 -1.63
N MET A 113 0.34 0.63 -0.99
CA MET A 113 1.70 1.18 -1.12
C MET A 113 2.57 0.21 -1.92
N ASP A 114 2.18 -0.09 -3.15
CA ASP A 114 2.74 -1.16 -3.98
C ASP A 114 3.91 -0.75 -4.88
N THR A 115 4.34 0.51 -4.84
CA THR A 115 5.41 1.00 -5.70
C THR A 115 6.65 1.36 -4.91
N TYR A 116 7.76 0.68 -5.19
CA TYR A 116 9.06 1.01 -4.60
C TYR A 116 9.69 2.20 -5.33
N ILE A 117 10.21 3.15 -4.55
CA ILE A 117 10.89 4.34 -5.05
C ILE A 117 12.23 4.54 -4.35
N SER A 118 13.16 5.16 -5.07
CA SER A 118 14.41 5.65 -4.52
C SER A 118 14.44 7.17 -4.56
N ILE A 119 14.83 7.77 -3.43
CA ILE A 119 14.89 9.21 -3.23
C ILE A 119 16.36 9.58 -3.15
N TYR A 120 16.81 10.42 -4.08
CA TYR A 120 18.19 10.88 -4.15
C TYR A 120 18.26 12.34 -3.73
N LYS A 121 19.33 12.68 -3.01
CA LYS A 121 19.69 14.06 -2.74
C LYS A 121 20.69 14.54 -3.78
N GLU A 122 20.40 15.69 -4.35
CA GLU A 122 21.27 16.41 -5.25
C GLU A 122 22.28 17.23 -4.45
N ASN A 123 23.56 16.93 -4.62
CA ASN A 123 24.65 17.65 -3.99
C ASN A 123 25.45 18.38 -5.06
N ARG A 124 25.57 19.68 -4.88
CA ARG A 124 26.32 20.55 -5.79
C ARG A 124 27.40 21.27 -5.02
N VAL A 125 28.65 21.02 -5.39
CA VAL A 125 29.83 21.62 -4.74
C VAL A 125 30.03 23.05 -5.24
N SER A 126 29.76 23.33 -6.52
CA SER A 126 29.82 24.68 -7.09
C SER A 126 28.74 24.93 -8.17
N PRO A 127 28.37 26.20 -8.45
CA PRO A 127 27.38 26.54 -9.47
C PRO A 127 27.75 26.17 -10.91
N ILE A 128 29.00 25.75 -11.16
CA ILE A 128 29.53 25.42 -12.48
C ILE A 128 29.63 23.89 -12.64
N GLU A 129 29.84 23.17 -11.54
CA GLU A 129 29.93 21.72 -11.55
C GLU A 129 28.58 21.04 -11.75
N ASN A 130 28.64 19.87 -12.39
CA ASN A 130 27.51 18.98 -12.51
C ASN A 130 27.14 18.43 -11.14
N PRO A 131 25.85 18.45 -10.79
CA PRO A 131 25.38 17.92 -9.52
C PRO A 131 25.64 16.40 -9.44
N THR A 132 25.95 15.94 -8.24
CA THR A 132 26.05 14.51 -7.91
C THR A 132 24.80 14.06 -7.18
N LEU A 133 24.35 12.83 -7.43
CA LEU A 133 23.21 12.24 -6.75
C LEU A 133 23.69 11.21 -5.73
N THR A 134 23.30 11.38 -4.48
CA THR A 134 23.52 10.40 -3.41
C THR A 134 22.18 9.83 -2.99
N LEU A 135 22.07 8.50 -2.87
CA LEU A 135 20.87 7.87 -2.34
C LEU A 135 20.60 8.42 -0.94
N PHE A 136 19.42 9.00 -0.74
CA PHE A 136 19.00 9.57 0.53
C PHE A 136 18.10 8.60 1.29
N ASN A 137 17.08 8.05 0.62
CA ASN A 137 16.17 7.09 1.23
C ASN A 137 15.47 6.25 0.15
N CYS A 138 14.83 5.16 0.57
CA CYS A 138 13.88 4.40 -0.26
C CYS A 138 12.53 4.35 0.44
N ALA A 139 11.45 4.21 -0.33
CA ALA A 139 10.10 4.12 0.23
C ALA A 139 9.20 3.24 -0.64
N TRP A 140 8.19 2.65 -0.01
CA TRP A 140 7.01 2.16 -0.71
C TRP A 140 5.94 3.25 -0.72
N CYS A 141 5.31 3.46 -1.87
CA CYS A 141 4.34 4.53 -2.06
C CYS A 141 3.13 4.08 -2.90
N LYS A 142 2.01 4.78 -2.71
CA LYS A 142 0.87 4.75 -3.60
C LYS A 142 1.14 5.71 -4.74
N VAL A 143 1.00 5.26 -5.99
CA VAL A 143 1.14 6.12 -7.17
C VAL A 143 -0.19 6.34 -7.85
N GLU A 144 -0.55 7.60 -8.02
CA GLU A 144 -1.73 8.04 -8.75
C GLU A 144 -1.28 8.86 -9.95
N ASN A 145 -1.69 8.47 -11.16
CA ASN A 145 -1.43 9.27 -12.35
C ASN A 145 -2.34 10.50 -12.30
N LEU A 146 -1.74 11.68 -12.26
CA LEU A 146 -2.48 12.90 -12.51
C LEU A 146 -2.76 12.89 -14.01
N LEU A 147 -4.04 12.92 -14.41
CA LEU A 147 -4.48 12.92 -15.80
C LEU A 147 -3.52 13.73 -16.65
N ASP A 148 -3.08 13.18 -17.78
CA ASP A 148 -2.33 13.86 -18.83
C ASP A 148 -3.17 15.04 -19.33
N LYS A 149 -3.23 16.11 -18.54
CA LYS A 149 -3.42 17.44 -19.07
C LYS A 149 -2.18 17.62 -19.91
N SER A 150 -2.30 17.28 -21.19
CA SER A 150 -1.53 17.93 -22.23
C SER A 150 -1.83 19.42 -22.08
N THR A 151 -1.16 20.05 -21.12
CA THR A 151 -0.99 21.49 -21.10
C THR A 151 -0.15 21.71 -22.34
N ARG A 152 -0.86 21.92 -23.46
CA ARG A 152 -0.28 22.42 -24.70
C ARG A 152 0.22 23.81 -24.36
N GLU A 153 1.36 23.90 -23.70
CA GLU A 153 2.14 25.11 -23.71
C GLU A 153 2.55 25.30 -25.17
N LYS A 154 1.79 26.15 -25.87
CA LYS A 154 2.14 26.65 -27.19
C LYS A 154 3.42 27.48 -27.01
N THR A 155 4.57 26.80 -27.04
CA THR A 155 5.84 27.46 -27.31
C THR A 155 5.93 27.66 -28.82
N PHE A 156 6.52 28.79 -29.24
CA PHE A 156 6.52 29.31 -30.61
C PHE A 156 7.18 28.42 -31.68
N ASN A 157 7.57 27.17 -31.34
CA ASN A 157 8.03 26.14 -32.25
C ASN A 157 7.36 24.81 -31.85
N ASP A 158 6.46 24.30 -32.67
CA ASP A 158 5.58 23.13 -32.42
C ASP A 158 6.33 21.82 -32.07
N ILE A 159 6.62 21.62 -30.78
CA ILE A 159 6.81 20.28 -30.19
C ILE A 159 6.00 20.25 -28.89
N SER A 160 4.83 19.61 -28.91
CA SER A 160 4.04 19.39 -27.70
C SER A 160 4.80 18.45 -26.75
N LYS A 161 5.38 19.01 -25.68
CA LYS A 161 6.01 18.21 -24.63
C LYS A 161 4.91 17.57 -23.78
N ILE A 162 4.85 16.24 -23.75
CA ILE A 162 3.96 15.51 -22.85
C ILE A 162 4.53 15.64 -21.44
N ILE A 163 3.81 16.35 -20.57
CA ILE A 163 4.17 16.49 -19.16
C ILE A 163 3.51 15.34 -18.40
N VAL A 164 4.32 14.36 -18.00
CA VAL A 164 3.84 13.24 -17.19
C VAL A 164 3.96 13.61 -15.71
N GLN A 165 2.81 13.87 -15.08
CA GLN A 165 2.73 14.17 -13.64
C GLN A 165 2.11 13.01 -12.88
N LYS A 166 2.66 12.73 -11.71
CA LYS A 166 2.16 11.72 -10.79
C LYS A 166 1.99 12.35 -9.42
N LYS A 167 1.02 11.87 -8.68
CA LYS A 167 0.88 12.09 -7.26
C LYS A 167 1.33 10.82 -6.56
N ILE A 168 2.23 10.95 -5.59
CA ILE A 168 2.68 9.82 -4.78
C ILE A 168 2.38 10.08 -3.32
N THR A 169 1.93 9.05 -2.61
CA THR A 169 1.74 9.11 -1.15
C THR A 169 2.65 8.09 -0.51
N LEU A 170 3.44 8.50 0.49
CA LEU A 170 4.34 7.61 1.24
C LEU A 170 4.33 7.97 2.73
N LYS A 171 4.97 7.13 3.55
CA LYS A 171 5.23 7.43 4.96
C LYS A 171 5.93 8.78 5.10
N TYR A 172 5.58 9.53 6.13
CA TYR A 172 6.10 10.88 6.34
C TYR A 172 7.64 10.90 6.46
N ILE A 173 8.28 11.77 5.68
CA ILE A 173 9.71 12.06 5.74
C ILE A 173 9.85 13.57 5.91
N LYS A 174 10.42 13.98 7.05
CA LYS A 174 10.51 15.38 7.47
C LYS A 174 11.20 16.27 6.43
N GLU A 175 12.27 15.77 5.83
CA GLU A 175 13.07 16.49 4.84
C GLU A 175 12.31 16.75 3.53
N LEU A 176 11.23 16.00 3.29
CA LEU A 176 10.38 16.16 2.13
C LEU A 176 9.16 17.03 2.42
N ASP A 177 9.02 17.59 3.63
CA ASP A 177 7.91 18.47 4.00
C ASP A 177 8.23 19.94 3.63
N SER A 178 7.45 20.49 2.69
CA SER A 178 7.65 21.86 2.18
C SER A 178 7.44 22.95 3.22
N SER A 179 6.71 22.66 4.30
CA SER A 179 6.57 23.58 5.44
C SER A 179 7.87 23.71 6.25
N ILE A 180 8.77 22.72 6.15
CA ILE A 180 10.04 22.65 6.88
C ILE A 180 11.22 22.97 5.95
N SER A 181 11.27 22.37 4.76
CA SER A 181 12.36 22.53 3.79
C SER A 181 11.81 23.18 2.51
N LYS A 182 12.13 24.46 2.28
CA LYS A 182 11.60 25.20 1.12
C LYS A 182 12.26 24.82 -0.22
N ASP A 183 13.37 24.09 -0.18
CA ASP A 183 14.27 23.74 -1.28
C ASP A 183 14.09 22.30 -1.80
N ILE A 184 13.01 21.61 -1.44
CA ILE A 184 12.82 20.19 -1.78
C ILE A 184 12.87 19.92 -3.28
N SER A 185 12.25 20.78 -4.07
CA SER A 185 12.14 20.62 -5.53
C SER A 185 13.48 20.65 -6.25
N SER A 186 14.46 21.40 -5.73
CA SER A 186 15.82 21.47 -6.26
C SER A 186 16.77 20.47 -5.59
N LYS A 187 16.48 20.03 -4.37
CA LYS A 187 17.38 19.20 -3.57
C LYS A 187 17.14 17.71 -3.69
N TYR A 188 15.92 17.28 -3.98
CA TYR A 188 15.57 15.87 -4.03
C TYR A 188 15.01 15.45 -5.39
N LYS A 189 15.41 14.26 -5.82
CA LYS A 189 14.97 13.60 -7.05
C LYS A 189 14.39 12.23 -6.71
N ILE A 190 13.31 11.86 -7.38
CA ILE A 190 12.63 10.59 -7.15
C ILE A 190 12.82 9.71 -8.36
N TYR A 191 13.20 8.45 -8.13
CA TYR A 191 13.33 7.44 -9.15
C TYR A 191 12.26 6.38 -8.95
N ILE A 192 11.48 6.13 -10.00
CA ILE A 192 10.45 5.10 -10.03
C ILE A 192 10.72 4.25 -11.27
N ASN A 193 10.99 2.95 -11.09
CA ASN A 193 11.29 2.01 -12.18
C ASN A 193 12.37 2.55 -13.16
N GLY A 194 13.42 3.16 -12.62
CA GLY A 194 14.52 3.75 -13.40
C GLY A 194 14.23 5.12 -14.04
N ILE A 195 12.99 5.62 -13.97
CA ILE A 195 12.61 6.93 -14.51
C ILE A 195 12.83 8.00 -13.43
N LYS A 196 13.51 9.09 -13.80
CA LYS A 196 13.77 10.24 -12.93
C LYS A 196 12.59 11.21 -12.93
N TYR A 197 12.22 11.67 -11.74
CA TYR A 197 11.20 12.67 -11.50
C TYR A 197 11.73 13.79 -10.60
N LYS A 198 11.30 15.03 -10.87
CA LYS A 198 11.47 16.17 -9.97
C LYS A 198 10.24 16.33 -9.09
N ILE A 199 10.42 16.83 -7.87
CA ILE A 199 9.32 17.16 -6.96
C ILE A 199 8.80 18.56 -7.33
N ILE A 200 7.49 18.68 -7.52
CA ILE A 200 6.79 19.94 -7.81
C ILE A 200 6.25 20.54 -6.51
N SER A 201 5.57 19.71 -5.73
CA SER A 201 4.90 20.12 -4.50
C SER A 201 4.95 19.00 -3.47
N SER A 202 4.76 19.37 -2.20
CA SER A 202 4.75 18.46 -1.08
C SER A 202 3.74 18.92 -0.02
N GLN A 203 2.98 17.98 0.52
CA GLN A 203 1.96 18.22 1.52
C GLN A 203 1.94 17.11 2.59
N ASN A 204 2.01 17.50 3.86
CA ASN A 204 1.74 16.62 4.99
C ASN A 204 0.23 16.33 5.08
N ILE A 205 -0.16 15.06 4.91
CA ILE A 205 -1.57 14.69 4.87
C ILE A 205 -2.17 14.87 6.26
N ASN A 206 -3.26 15.63 6.35
CA ASN A 206 -3.98 15.95 7.59
C ASN A 206 -3.13 16.61 8.69
N ASN A 207 -1.89 17.05 8.40
CA ASN A 207 -0.93 17.58 9.37
C ASN A 207 -0.62 16.62 10.53
N GLU A 208 -0.71 15.30 10.31
CA GLU A 208 -0.50 14.29 11.36
C GLU A 208 0.93 13.76 11.43
N ASN A 209 1.82 14.15 10.50
CA ASN A 209 3.18 13.61 10.38
C ASN A 209 3.23 12.09 10.18
N LYS A 210 2.19 11.51 9.55
CA LYS A 210 2.10 10.07 9.26
C LYS A 210 2.36 9.76 7.79
N LEU A 211 1.77 10.55 6.90
CA LEU A 211 1.88 10.40 5.46
C LEU A 211 2.25 11.73 4.84
N ILE A 212 3.00 11.67 3.75
CA ILE A 212 3.32 12.82 2.92
C ILE A 212 2.93 12.52 1.48
N GLN A 213 2.31 13.51 0.85
CA GLN A 213 1.93 13.48 -0.55
C GLN A 213 2.88 14.37 -1.35
N LEU A 214 3.45 13.85 -2.42
CA LEU A 214 4.30 14.60 -3.33
C LEU A 214 3.66 14.60 -4.72
N GLU A 215 3.66 15.75 -5.38
CA GLU A 215 3.42 15.82 -6.82
C GLU A 215 4.76 15.85 -7.53
N ILE A 216 4.92 14.98 -8.52
CA ILE A 216 6.18 14.77 -9.22
C ILE A 216 5.98 14.85 -10.72
N GLU A 217 6.99 15.34 -11.42
CA GLU A 217 6.99 15.47 -12.88
C GLU A 217 8.20 14.77 -13.47
N LYS A 218 7.99 14.03 -14.56
CA LYS A 218 9.05 13.31 -15.26
C LYS A 218 10.12 14.28 -15.75
N GLU A 219 11.37 14.03 -15.37
CA GLU A 219 12.53 14.78 -15.86
C GLU A 219 12.93 14.19 -17.23
N SER A 220 13.12 15.07 -18.22
CA SER A 220 13.43 14.69 -19.61
C SER A 220 14.92 14.51 -19.82
#